data_AF-A0A1J3JBU9-F1
#
_entry.id   AF-A0A1J3JBU9-F1
#
_cell.length_a   1.000
_cell.length_b   1.000
_cell.length_c   1.000
_cell.angle_alpha   90.00
_cell.angle_beta   90.00
_cell.angle_gamma   90.00
#
_symmetry.space_group_name_H-M   'P 1'
#
loop_
_entity.id
_entity.type
_entity.pdbx_description
1 polymer ?
#
loop_
_entity_poly.entity_id
_entity_poly.type
_entity_poly.pdbx_seq_one_letter_code
_entity_poly.pdbx_strand_id
1 'polypeptide(L)'
;WCYKRIAQMICYFFYKNITFGLTLFYFEAFTGFSGQAIYNDSYLLLFNVVLTSLPVISLGVFEQDVSSEVCLQFPALYQQGPKNLFFDWTRILGWMGNGVYASVVIFGLNIGIFHVQSFCSNGQTADMDAMGTAMFTCIIWAVNVQIALTMSHFTWIQHALIWGSIFTWYIFLALFGMLPPKISGNIFHMLVETLAPAPIFWLTSLLVIAATTLPYFAHISFQRSLNPLDHHIIQEIKHFRIDVQDERMWTRERSKAREKTKIGFTARVDAKIRQLRGKLQRKHSILSVMSGMSGVSASSSSDTTSTTHHS
;
A
#
# COMPACT_ATOMS: atom_id res chain seq x y z
N TRP A 1 -5.68 10.01 -6.12
CA TRP A 1 -4.98 10.08 -4.83
C TRP A 1 -5.74 9.41 -3.69
N CYS A 2 -6.94 9.88 -3.31
CA CYS A 2 -7.65 9.35 -2.14
C CYS A 2 -7.80 7.81 -2.14
N TYR A 3 -8.18 7.20 -3.28
CA TYR A 3 -8.28 5.74 -3.37
C TYR A 3 -6.97 5.01 -3.03
N LYS A 4 -5.84 5.43 -3.61
CA LYS A 4 -4.53 4.79 -3.39
C LYS A 4 -4.04 5.01 -1.95
N ARG A 5 -4.21 6.22 -1.41
CA ARG A 5 -3.91 6.56 0.00
C ARG A 5 -4.69 5.69 0.97
N ILE A 6 -6.01 5.63 0.79
CA ILE A 6 -6.89 4.84 1.67
C ILE A 6 -6.55 3.35 1.57
N ALA A 7 -6.30 2.83 0.37
CA ALA A 7 -5.91 1.42 0.19
C ALA A 7 -4.58 1.10 0.88
N GLN A 8 -3.54 1.93 0.72
CA GLN A 8 -2.26 1.78 1.41
C GLN A 8 -2.40 1.92 2.93
N MET A 9 -3.21 2.88 3.37
CA MET A 9 -3.51 3.12 4.78
C MET A 9 -4.17 1.90 5.43
N ILE A 10 -5.16 1.29 4.76
CA ILE A 10 -5.84 0.08 5.24
C ILE A 10 -4.86 -1.11 5.29
N CYS A 11 -4.06 -1.31 4.24
CA CYS A 11 -3.07 -2.39 4.21
C CYS A 11 -2.04 -2.27 5.34
N TYR A 12 -1.52 -1.06 5.55
CA TYR A 12 -0.59 -0.77 6.64
C TYR A 12 -1.27 -0.90 8.02
N PHE A 13 -2.54 -0.52 8.13
CA PHE A 13 -3.32 -0.71 9.34
C PHE A 13 -3.45 -2.19 9.70
N PHE A 14 -3.71 -3.08 8.73
CA PHE A 14 -3.72 -4.52 8.99
C PHE A 14 -2.34 -5.03 9.39
N TYR A 15 -1.29 -4.64 8.67
CA TYR A 15 0.09 -5.02 8.97
C TYR A 15 0.46 -4.71 10.44
N LYS A 16 0.34 -3.44 10.86
CA LYS A 16 0.77 -3.04 12.20
C LYS A 16 -0.03 -3.72 13.32
N ASN A 17 -1.35 -3.89 13.12
CA ASN A 17 -2.21 -4.49 14.14
C ASN A 17 -1.96 -5.99 14.27
N ILE A 18 -1.70 -6.69 13.15
CA ILE A 18 -1.31 -8.10 13.17
C ILE A 18 0.07 -8.25 13.80
N THR A 19 1.04 -7.39 13.41
CA THR A 19 2.39 -7.42 13.99
C THR A 19 2.34 -7.26 15.51
N PHE A 20 1.58 -6.28 16.00
CA PHE A 20 1.42 -6.06 17.43
C PHE A 20 0.63 -7.18 18.11
N GLY A 21 -0.57 -7.50 17.62
CA GLY A 21 -1.48 -8.47 18.25
C GLY A 21 -0.91 -9.88 18.30
N LEU A 22 -0.18 -10.32 17.27
CA LEU A 22 0.44 -11.66 17.28
C LEU A 22 1.61 -11.77 18.26
N THR A 23 2.36 -10.68 18.54
CA THR A 23 3.41 -10.75 19.56
C THR A 23 2.86 -11.04 20.96
N LEU A 24 1.68 -10.49 21.29
CA LEU A 24 0.95 -10.83 22.52
C LEU A 24 0.50 -12.29 22.49
N PHE A 25 -0.08 -12.74 21.38
CA PHE A 25 -0.54 -14.12 21.23
C PHE A 25 0.59 -15.13 21.40
N TYR A 26 1.77 -14.87 20.84
CA TYR A 26 2.94 -15.74 21.01
C TYR A 26 3.46 -15.74 22.44
N PHE A 27 3.40 -14.61 23.13
CA PHE A 27 3.78 -14.55 24.55
C PHE A 27 2.83 -15.35 25.44
N GLU A 28 1.51 -15.23 25.24
CA GLU A 28 0.52 -16.03 25.95
C GLU A 28 0.73 -17.53 25.69
N ALA A 29 1.02 -17.91 24.44
CA ALA A 29 1.34 -19.30 24.12
C ALA A 29 2.63 -19.77 24.82
N PHE A 30 3.65 -18.91 24.95
CA PHE A 30 4.91 -19.23 25.61
C PHE A 30 4.76 -19.41 27.13
N THR A 31 3.87 -18.64 27.78
CA THR A 31 3.58 -18.78 29.21
C THR A 31 2.53 -19.85 29.54
N GLY A 32 2.12 -20.66 28.55
CA GLY A 32 1.13 -21.72 28.74
C GLY A 32 -0.30 -21.21 28.93
N PHE A 33 -0.64 -20.05 28.34
CA PHE A 33 -1.93 -19.37 28.47
C PHE A 33 -2.30 -19.01 29.91
N SER A 34 -1.29 -18.59 30.69
CA SER A 34 -1.47 -18.15 32.07
C SER A 34 -2.25 -16.83 32.21
N GLY A 35 -2.42 -16.07 31.13
CA GLY A 35 -3.05 -14.74 31.13
C GLY A 35 -2.11 -13.62 31.62
N GLN A 36 -0.81 -13.89 31.70
CA GLN A 36 0.19 -12.88 32.04
C GLN A 36 0.49 -12.01 30.83
N ALA A 37 0.22 -10.71 30.95
CA ALA A 37 0.53 -9.75 29.90
C ALA A 37 2.02 -9.32 29.96
N ILE A 38 2.72 -9.43 28.83
CA ILE A 38 4.09 -8.89 28.68
C ILE A 38 4.12 -7.37 28.56
N TYR A 39 3.02 -6.75 28.14
CA TYR A 39 2.91 -5.31 28.00
C TYR A 39 1.99 -4.74 29.07
N ASN A 40 2.41 -3.64 29.67
CA ASN A 40 1.58 -2.89 30.59
C ASN A 40 0.38 -2.25 29.86
N ASP A 41 -0.75 -2.09 30.55
CA ASP A 41 -1.98 -1.49 30.00
C ASP A 41 -1.74 -0.10 29.40
N SER A 42 -0.84 0.68 30.02
CA SER A 42 -0.43 1.99 29.51
C SER A 42 0.26 1.90 28.13
N TYR A 43 1.02 0.83 27.86
CA TYR A 43 1.68 0.61 26.57
C TYR A 43 0.63 0.24 25.50
N LEU A 44 -0.33 -0.60 25.86
CA LEU A 44 -1.47 -0.97 25.00
C LEU A 44 -2.30 0.27 24.61
N LEU A 45 -2.56 1.15 25.57
CA LEU A 45 -3.27 2.41 25.31
C LEU A 45 -2.44 3.33 24.40
N LEU A 46 -1.15 3.51 24.69
CA LEU A 46 -0.27 4.36 23.90
C LEU A 46 -0.14 3.86 22.45
N PHE A 47 -0.04 2.54 22.24
CA PHE A 47 -0.04 1.94 20.91
C PHE A 47 -1.29 2.33 20.12
N ASN A 48 -2.46 2.20 20.75
CA ASN A 48 -3.75 2.46 20.15
C ASN A 48 -4.13 3.94 20.02
N VAL A 49 -3.45 4.85 20.71
CA VAL A 49 -3.73 6.29 20.63
C VAL A 49 -2.71 7.01 19.75
N VAL A 50 -1.41 6.77 19.96
CA VAL A 50 -0.33 7.55 19.33
C VAL A 50 0.18 6.87 18.07
N LEU A 51 0.48 5.58 18.16
CA LEU A 51 1.16 4.84 17.09
C LEU A 51 0.19 4.34 16.01
N THR A 52 -1.08 4.15 16.37
CA THR A 52 -2.14 3.84 15.43
C THR A 52 -2.64 5.05 14.65
N SER A 53 -2.62 6.26 15.23
CA SER A 53 -3.23 7.44 14.63
C SER A 53 -2.24 8.29 13.84
N LEU A 54 -1.07 8.63 14.39
CA LEU A 54 -0.14 9.59 13.77
C LEU A 54 0.41 9.13 12.41
N PRO A 55 0.91 7.89 12.25
CA PRO A 55 1.43 7.42 10.96
C PRO A 55 0.31 7.20 9.93
N VAL A 56 -0.89 6.82 10.39
CA VAL A 56 -2.08 6.63 9.54
C VAL A 56 -2.61 7.96 9.01
N ILE A 57 -2.66 8.98 9.87
CA ILE A 57 -3.03 10.34 9.49
C ILE A 57 -2.00 10.90 8.50
N SER A 58 -0.70 10.69 8.77
CA SER A 58 0.39 11.07 7.88
C SER A 58 0.19 10.52 6.46
N LEU A 59 -0.05 9.22 6.36
CA LEU A 59 -0.22 8.52 5.09
C LEU A 59 -1.56 8.85 4.40
N GLY A 60 -2.63 9.02 5.17
CA GLY A 60 -3.96 9.34 4.65
C GLY A 60 -4.09 10.76 4.09
N VAL A 61 -3.42 11.74 4.71
CA VAL A 61 -3.59 13.16 4.38
C VAL A 61 -2.49 13.67 3.44
N PHE A 62 -1.23 13.34 3.73
CA PHE A 62 -0.09 14.02 3.10
C PHE A 62 0.57 13.24 1.94
N GLU A 63 0.28 11.94 1.77
CA GLU A 63 0.95 11.13 0.74
C GLU A 63 0.53 11.54 -0.67
N GLN A 64 1.42 12.16 -1.44
CA GLN A 64 1.17 12.49 -2.86
C GLN A 64 2.11 11.68 -3.74
N ASP A 65 1.62 10.59 -4.33
CA ASP A 65 2.46 9.74 -5.21
C ASP A 65 2.95 10.43 -6.49
N VAL A 66 2.17 11.38 -7.02
CA VAL A 66 2.37 12.08 -8.29
C VAL A 66 1.69 13.45 -8.20
N SER A 67 2.32 14.52 -8.70
CA SER A 67 1.72 15.88 -8.71
C SER A 67 0.44 15.96 -9.55
N SER A 68 -0.46 16.91 -9.22
CA SER A 68 -1.77 17.07 -9.88
C SER A 68 -1.63 17.21 -11.38
N GLU A 69 -0.65 18.00 -11.80
CA GLU A 69 -0.36 18.30 -13.20
C GLU A 69 -0.03 17.03 -14.00
N VAL A 70 0.78 16.13 -13.44
CA VAL A 70 1.15 14.87 -14.12
C VAL A 70 -0.02 13.88 -14.13
N CYS A 71 -0.82 13.84 -13.06
CA CYS A 71 -2.05 13.04 -13.04
C CYS A 71 -3.05 13.47 -14.11
N LEU A 72 -3.17 14.77 -14.40
CA LEU A 72 -4.04 15.28 -15.47
C LEU A 72 -3.48 14.98 -16.87
N GLN A 73 -2.16 14.93 -17.02
CA GLN A 73 -1.51 14.60 -18.28
C GLN A 73 -1.68 13.12 -18.65
N PHE A 74 -1.70 12.20 -17.68
CA PHE A 74 -1.77 10.75 -17.89
C PHE A 74 -3.02 10.11 -17.28
N PRO A 75 -4.18 10.17 -17.98
CA PRO A 75 -5.43 9.59 -17.48
C PRO A 75 -5.39 8.06 -17.33
N ALA A 76 -4.41 7.37 -17.92
CA ALA A 76 -4.22 5.93 -17.74
C ALA A 76 -3.90 5.54 -16.28
N LEU A 77 -3.23 6.39 -15.49
CA LEU A 77 -3.01 6.18 -14.05
C LEU A 77 -4.33 6.04 -13.29
N TYR A 78 -5.39 6.74 -13.73
CA TYR A 78 -6.71 6.66 -13.09
C TYR A 78 -7.40 5.32 -13.33
N GLN A 79 -7.10 4.62 -14.43
CA GLN A 79 -7.71 3.32 -14.73
C GLN A 79 -7.32 2.21 -13.75
N GLN A 80 -6.27 2.42 -12.94
CA GLN A 80 -5.85 1.47 -11.93
C GLN A 80 -6.87 1.35 -10.77
N GLY A 81 -7.65 2.40 -10.51
CA GLY A 81 -8.69 2.42 -9.48
C GLY A 81 -9.90 1.53 -9.82
N PRO A 82 -10.61 1.76 -10.95
CA PRO A 82 -11.76 0.94 -11.36
C PRO A 82 -11.43 -0.54 -11.60
N LYS A 83 -10.16 -0.88 -11.82
CA LYS A 83 -9.67 -2.26 -11.94
C LYS A 83 -9.34 -2.92 -10.60
N ASN A 84 -9.57 -2.24 -9.47
CA ASN A 84 -9.27 -2.69 -8.10
C ASN A 84 -7.83 -3.19 -7.89
N LEU A 85 -6.87 -2.77 -8.71
CA LEU A 85 -5.50 -3.26 -8.65
C LEU A 85 -4.80 -2.98 -7.31
N PHE A 86 -5.24 -1.95 -6.58
CA PHE A 86 -4.68 -1.59 -5.28
C PHE A 86 -5.42 -2.18 -4.08
N PHE A 87 -6.66 -2.66 -4.28
CA PHE A 87 -7.51 -3.30 -3.28
C PHE A 87 -7.88 -4.71 -3.74
N ASP A 88 -6.87 -5.47 -4.15
CA ASP A 88 -7.03 -6.90 -4.39
C ASP A 88 -6.77 -7.66 -3.08
N TRP A 89 -7.54 -8.72 -2.85
CA TRP A 89 -7.42 -9.55 -1.64
C TRP A 89 -6.02 -10.13 -1.49
N THR A 90 -5.37 -10.44 -2.61
CA THR A 90 -3.97 -10.91 -2.67
C THR A 90 -3.00 -9.93 -2.02
N ARG A 91 -3.20 -8.62 -2.25
CA ARG A 91 -2.35 -7.57 -1.69
C ARG A 91 -2.58 -7.41 -0.20
N ILE A 92 -3.84 -7.41 0.24
CA ILE A 92 -4.19 -7.35 1.66
C ILE A 92 -3.59 -8.55 2.39
N LEU A 93 -3.77 -9.77 1.86
CA LEU A 93 -3.19 -10.99 2.41
C LEU A 93 -1.65 -10.95 2.41
N GLY A 94 -1.02 -10.37 1.38
CA GLY A 94 0.43 -10.15 1.36
C GLY A 94 0.91 -9.24 2.49
N TRP A 95 0.20 -8.13 2.75
CA TRP A 95 0.47 -7.24 3.88
C TRP A 95 0.23 -7.92 5.23
N MET A 96 -0.85 -8.71 5.34
CA MET A 96 -1.12 -9.50 6.54
C MET A 96 -0.01 -10.52 6.79
N GLY A 97 0.41 -11.26 5.76
CA GLY A 97 1.51 -12.23 5.83
C GLY A 97 2.84 -11.59 6.19
N ASN A 98 3.14 -10.40 5.66
CA ASN A 98 4.31 -9.62 6.10
C ASN A 98 4.19 -9.24 7.59
N GLY A 99 2.98 -8.93 8.06
CA GLY A 99 2.70 -8.63 9.47
C GLY A 99 2.96 -9.83 10.38
N VAL A 100 2.52 -11.03 9.95
CA VAL A 100 2.80 -12.31 10.62
C VAL A 100 4.31 -12.56 10.68
N TYR A 101 5.01 -12.46 9.54
CA TYR A 101 6.47 -12.62 9.49
C TYR A 101 7.17 -11.66 10.46
N ALA A 102 6.82 -10.38 10.43
CA ALA A 102 7.40 -9.38 11.32
C ALA A 102 7.16 -9.71 12.79
N SER A 103 5.94 -10.15 13.16
CA SER A 103 5.65 -10.55 14.55
C SER A 103 6.49 -11.74 15.02
N VAL A 104 6.67 -12.75 14.17
CA VAL A 104 7.48 -13.95 14.48
C VAL A 104 8.94 -13.56 14.67
N VAL A 105 9.49 -12.71 13.80
CA VAL A 105 10.87 -12.24 13.90
C VAL A 105 11.07 -11.40 15.15
N ILE A 106 10.17 -10.45 15.43
CA ILE A 106 10.24 -9.60 16.63
C ILE A 106 10.21 -10.45 17.89
N PHE A 107 9.22 -11.34 18.01
CA PHE A 107 9.08 -12.21 19.17
C PHE A 107 10.25 -13.18 19.31
N GLY A 108 10.58 -13.90 18.24
CA GLY A 108 11.63 -14.91 18.24
C GLY A 108 13.02 -14.36 18.54
N LEU A 109 13.38 -13.21 17.96
CA LEU A 109 14.68 -12.58 18.24
C LEU A 109 14.73 -11.97 19.65
N ASN A 110 13.66 -11.33 20.13
CA ASN A 110 13.65 -10.80 21.49
C ASN A 110 13.71 -11.94 22.52
N ILE A 111 12.87 -12.97 22.41
CA ILE A 111 12.97 -14.12 23.33
C ILE A 111 14.33 -14.81 23.20
N GLY A 112 14.81 -15.07 22.00
CA GLY A 112 16.09 -15.77 21.80
C GLY A 112 17.29 -15.05 22.39
N ILE A 113 17.37 -13.73 22.25
CA ILE A 113 18.50 -12.93 22.76
C ILE A 113 18.37 -12.69 24.26
N PHE A 114 17.18 -12.31 24.74
CA PHE A 114 16.98 -11.92 26.14
C PHE A 114 16.84 -13.13 27.09
N HIS A 115 16.45 -14.30 26.59
CA HIS A 115 16.37 -15.53 27.40
C HIS A 115 17.75 -16.18 27.60
N VAL A 116 18.69 -16.01 26.66
CA VAL A 116 19.99 -16.70 26.68
C VAL A 116 21.11 -15.82 27.26
N GLN A 117 21.02 -14.49 27.14
CA GLN A 117 22.11 -13.57 27.47
C GLN A 117 21.84 -12.80 28.78
N SER A 118 22.85 -12.66 29.64
CA SER A 118 22.82 -11.73 30.77
C SER A 118 22.84 -10.28 30.27
N PHE A 119 21.90 -9.46 30.78
CA PHE A 119 21.57 -8.15 30.22
C PHE A 119 22.54 -7.05 30.67
N CYS A 120 23.14 -7.22 31.86
CA CYS A 120 24.03 -6.25 32.49
C CYS A 120 25.43 -6.83 32.69
N SER A 121 26.45 -5.95 32.74
CA SER A 121 27.82 -6.29 33.17
C SER A 121 27.87 -6.95 34.56
N ASN A 122 26.78 -6.86 35.33
CA ASN A 122 26.63 -7.44 36.67
C ASN A 122 25.98 -8.84 36.67
N GLY A 123 25.72 -9.44 35.50
CA GLY A 123 25.21 -10.82 35.40
C GLY A 123 23.72 -11.01 35.71
N GLN A 124 22.96 -9.95 35.93
CA GLN A 124 21.51 -10.02 36.14
C GLN A 124 20.77 -10.33 34.83
N THR A 125 19.82 -11.26 34.91
CA THR A 125 18.89 -11.60 33.83
C THR A 125 17.88 -10.47 33.62
N ALA A 126 17.43 -10.30 32.38
CA ALA A 126 16.41 -9.30 32.06
C ALA A 126 15.09 -9.66 32.76
N ASP A 127 14.55 -8.71 33.53
CA ASP A 127 13.22 -8.85 34.12
C ASP A 127 12.15 -8.90 33.01
N MET A 128 11.00 -9.51 33.30
CA MET A 128 9.90 -9.67 32.32
C MET A 128 9.46 -8.31 31.77
N ASP A 129 9.38 -7.30 32.63
CA ASP A 129 9.02 -5.93 32.26
C ASP A 129 10.08 -5.26 31.35
N ALA A 130 11.36 -5.56 31.57
CA ALA A 130 12.46 -5.07 30.75
C ALA A 130 12.42 -5.69 29.34
N MET A 131 12.15 -6.99 29.26
CA MET A 131 11.96 -7.71 28.00
C MET A 131 10.72 -7.19 27.26
N GLY A 132 9.60 -6.96 27.95
CA GLY A 132 8.39 -6.41 27.36
C GLY A 132 8.59 -4.99 26.82
N THR A 133 9.30 -4.14 27.56
CA THR A 133 9.65 -2.78 27.12
C THR A 133 10.59 -2.81 25.91
N ALA A 134 11.54 -3.75 25.87
CA ALA A 134 12.45 -3.89 24.75
C ALA A 134 11.73 -4.38 23.49
N MET A 135 10.88 -5.40 23.62
CA MET A 135 10.08 -5.93 22.52
C MET A 135 9.12 -4.86 21.97
N PHE A 136 8.46 -4.09 22.83
CA PHE A 136 7.59 -3.00 22.40
C PHE A 136 8.36 -1.91 21.66
N THR A 137 9.57 -1.55 22.12
CA THR A 137 10.44 -0.61 21.40
C THR A 137 10.80 -1.12 20.01
N CYS A 138 11.09 -2.42 19.87
CA CYS A 138 11.33 -3.04 18.57
C CYS A 138 10.12 -2.93 17.64
N ILE A 139 8.89 -3.14 18.16
CA ILE A 139 7.66 -3.00 17.37
C ILE A 139 7.49 -1.57 16.85
N ILE A 140 7.70 -0.57 17.70
CA ILE A 140 7.57 0.84 17.32
C ILE A 140 8.53 1.19 16.19
N TRP A 141 9.79 0.78 16.32
CA TRP A 141 10.78 1.02 15.30
C TRP A 141 10.45 0.26 14.01
N ALA A 142 10.13 -1.02 14.08
CA ALA A 142 9.80 -1.83 12.91
C ALA A 142 8.62 -1.23 12.14
N VAL A 143 7.54 -0.85 12.83
CA VAL A 143 6.33 -0.26 12.23
C VAL A 143 6.64 1.12 11.61
N ASN A 144 7.43 1.96 12.28
CA ASN A 144 7.82 3.28 11.76
C ASN A 144 8.79 3.22 10.57
N VAL A 145 9.75 2.30 10.58
CA VAL A 145 10.65 2.11 9.43
C VAL A 145 9.89 1.48 8.27
N GLN A 146 8.98 0.55 8.54
CA GLN A 146 8.13 -0.05 7.51
C GLN A 146 7.28 1.00 6.79
N ILE A 147 6.66 1.94 7.52
CA ILE A 147 5.88 3.00 6.86
C ILE A 147 6.78 3.96 6.10
N ALA A 148 7.96 4.30 6.63
CA ALA A 148 8.95 5.12 5.94
C ALA A 148 9.35 4.50 4.59
N LEU A 149 9.59 3.19 4.56
CA LEU A 149 9.92 2.45 3.32
C LEU A 149 8.75 2.36 2.34
N THR A 150 7.52 2.49 2.83
CA THR A 150 6.31 2.41 2.00
C THR A 150 5.97 3.76 1.35
N MET A 151 6.39 4.88 1.98
CA MET A 151 6.16 6.22 1.46
C MET A 151 7.01 6.47 0.21
N SER A 152 6.37 6.98 -0.84
CA SER A 152 7.04 7.29 -2.11
C SER A 152 7.55 8.73 -2.15
N HIS A 153 6.86 9.64 -1.47
CA HIS A 153 7.26 11.04 -1.37
C HIS A 153 7.45 11.41 0.09
N PHE A 154 8.69 11.71 0.47
CA PHE A 154 9.07 12.01 1.84
C PHE A 154 9.07 13.52 2.09
N THR A 155 7.97 14.03 2.63
CA THR A 155 7.83 15.44 3.03
C THR A 155 8.43 15.71 4.41
N TRP A 156 8.70 16.99 4.72
CA TRP A 156 9.15 17.41 6.06
C TRP A 156 8.12 17.03 7.15
N ILE A 157 6.82 17.18 6.85
CA ILE A 157 5.74 16.87 7.80
C ILE A 157 5.74 15.36 8.12
N GLN A 158 5.95 14.50 7.12
CA GLN A 158 6.05 13.06 7.33
C GLN A 158 7.27 12.68 8.18
N HIS A 159 8.42 13.32 7.98
CA HIS A 159 9.57 13.16 8.88
C HIS A 159 9.21 13.55 10.31
N ALA A 160 8.60 14.72 10.50
CA ALA A 160 8.20 15.19 11.82
C ALA A 160 7.22 14.23 12.51
N LEU A 161 6.29 13.62 11.77
CA LEU A 161 5.32 12.66 12.32
C LEU A 161 5.95 11.30 12.65
N ILE A 162 6.83 10.76 11.80
CA ILE A 162 7.52 9.49 12.06
C ILE A 162 8.46 9.64 13.26
N TRP A 163 9.35 10.63 13.23
CA TRP A 163 10.27 10.91 14.33
C TRP A 163 9.52 11.32 15.59
N GLY A 164 8.48 12.14 15.46
CA GLY A 164 7.61 12.54 16.55
C GLY A 164 6.99 11.34 17.27
N SER A 165 6.60 10.28 16.54
CA SER A 165 6.08 9.06 17.17
C SER A 165 7.15 8.32 17.98
N ILE A 166 8.38 8.25 17.46
CA ILE A 166 9.52 7.62 18.14
C ILE A 166 9.91 8.44 19.38
N PHE A 167 9.99 9.76 19.26
CA PHE A 167 10.25 10.64 20.40
C PHE A 167 9.16 10.55 21.46
N THR A 168 7.88 10.47 21.05
CA THR A 168 6.77 10.32 21.99
C THR A 168 6.90 9.03 22.79
N TRP A 169 7.39 7.93 22.20
CA TRP A 169 7.67 6.70 22.93
C TRP A 169 8.74 6.88 24.00
N TYR A 170 9.89 7.46 23.64
CA TYR A 170 10.98 7.68 24.60
C TYR A 170 10.61 8.69 25.69
N ILE A 171 9.88 9.75 25.34
CA ILE A 171 9.32 10.71 26.31
C ILE A 171 8.36 10.00 27.25
N PHE A 172 7.47 9.16 26.72
CA PHE A 172 6.55 8.38 27.53
C PHE A 172 7.30 7.46 28.50
N LEU A 173 8.31 6.71 28.03
CA LEU A 173 9.12 5.86 28.91
C LEU A 173 9.86 6.67 29.99
N ALA A 174 10.41 7.85 29.64
CA ALA A 174 11.09 8.70 30.60
C ALA A 174 10.13 9.29 31.64
N LEU A 175 8.98 9.84 31.21
CA LEU A 175 7.99 10.43 32.10
C LEU A 175 7.34 9.37 33.00
N PHE A 176 6.95 8.23 32.42
CA PHE A 176 6.32 7.15 33.17
C PHE A 176 7.31 6.54 34.18
N GLY A 177 8.58 6.40 33.80
CA GLY A 177 9.66 5.94 34.69
C GLY A 177 10.02 6.91 35.82
N MET A 178 9.63 8.19 35.73
CA MET A 178 9.80 9.20 36.80
C MET A 178 8.60 9.27 37.76
N LEU A 179 7.47 8.65 37.42
CA LEU A 179 6.28 8.67 38.28
C LEU A 179 6.50 7.85 39.56
N PRO A 180 5.81 8.17 40.66
CA PRO A 180 5.93 7.43 41.91
C PRO A 180 5.71 5.92 41.70
N PRO A 181 6.43 5.04 42.41
CA PRO A 181 6.30 3.58 42.28
C PRO A 181 4.88 3.06 42.49
N LYS A 182 4.04 3.82 43.20
CA LYS A 182 2.61 3.52 43.42
C LYS A 182 1.76 3.56 42.13
N ILE A 183 2.24 4.26 41.10
CA ILE A 183 1.57 4.44 39.80
C ILE A 183 2.37 3.73 38.69
N SER A 184 3.70 3.75 38.79
CA SER A 184 4.61 3.17 37.78
C SER A 184 4.89 1.67 37.95
N GLY A 185 4.59 1.07 39.11
CA GLY A 185 4.95 -0.32 39.40
C GLY A 185 6.45 -0.57 39.23
N ASN A 186 6.81 -1.65 38.53
CA ASN A 186 8.19 -2.06 38.23
C ASN A 186 8.87 -1.24 37.11
N ILE A 187 8.18 -0.28 36.50
CA ILE A 187 8.72 0.52 35.37
C ILE A 187 9.59 1.71 35.86
N PHE A 188 9.67 1.92 37.17
CA PHE A 188 10.43 3.00 37.79
C PHE A 188 11.92 2.92 37.37
N HIS A 189 12.43 3.97 36.72
CA HIS A 189 13.78 4.06 36.14
C HIS A 189 14.22 2.96 35.14
N MET A 190 13.33 2.08 34.68
CA MET A 190 13.68 0.94 33.82
C MET A 190 14.44 1.32 32.53
N LEU A 191 14.07 2.45 31.90
CA LEU A 191 14.77 2.93 30.71
C LEU A 191 16.19 3.41 31.05
N VAL A 192 16.36 4.20 32.11
CA VAL A 192 17.62 4.90 32.39
C VAL A 192 18.64 3.99 33.08
N GLU A 193 18.17 3.09 33.94
CA GLU A 193 19.03 2.22 34.75
C GLU A 193 19.28 0.86 34.11
N THR A 194 18.31 0.30 33.40
CA THR A 194 18.38 -1.08 32.92
C THR A 194 18.57 -1.17 31.40
N LEU A 195 17.75 -0.48 30.61
CA LEU A 195 17.76 -0.63 29.14
C LEU A 195 18.78 0.26 28.41
N ALA A 196 18.84 1.55 28.72
CA ALA A 196 19.73 2.50 28.03
C ALA A 196 21.23 2.17 28.17
N PRO A 197 21.75 1.76 29.35
CA PRO A 197 23.16 1.40 29.48
C PRO A 197 23.51 0.03 28.87
N ALA A 198 22.52 -0.81 28.56
CA ALA A 198 22.74 -2.13 27.97
C ALA A 198 22.96 -2.02 26.45
N PRO A 199 24.16 -2.30 25.90
CA PRO A 199 24.39 -2.24 24.46
C PRO A 199 23.61 -3.32 23.69
N ILE A 200 23.30 -4.44 24.34
CA ILE A 200 22.47 -5.53 23.80
C ILE A 200 21.08 -5.04 23.40
N PHE A 201 20.50 -4.10 24.15
CA PHE A 201 19.18 -3.54 23.83
C PHE A 201 19.18 -2.81 22.48
N TRP A 202 20.18 -1.95 22.25
CA TRP A 202 20.33 -1.18 21.02
C TRP A 202 20.65 -2.08 19.81
N LEU A 203 21.56 -3.03 20.00
CA LEU A 203 21.93 -4.00 18.96
C LEU A 203 20.74 -4.89 18.58
N THR A 204 19.98 -5.37 19.56
CA THR A 204 18.78 -6.18 19.31
C THR A 204 17.73 -5.38 18.58
N SER A 205 17.50 -4.13 18.99
CA SER A 205 16.58 -3.23 18.29
C SER A 205 16.97 -3.04 16.83
N LEU A 206 18.26 -2.77 16.55
CA LEU A 206 18.76 -2.61 15.19
C LEU A 206 18.63 -3.90 14.37
N LEU A 207 18.98 -5.05 14.97
CA LEU A 207 18.89 -6.35 14.33
C LEU A 207 17.44 -6.69 13.96
N VAL A 208 16.49 -6.46 14.87
CA VAL A 208 15.07 -6.72 14.65
C VAL A 208 14.52 -5.80 13.56
N ILE A 209 14.89 -4.52 13.55
CA ILE A 209 14.51 -3.59 12.48
C ILE A 209 15.02 -4.10 11.13
N ALA A 210 16.31 -4.44 11.05
CA ALA A 210 16.91 -4.94 9.82
C ALA A 210 16.22 -6.24 9.36
N ALA A 211 16.05 -7.22 10.25
CA ALA A 211 15.45 -8.50 9.91
C ALA A 211 14.00 -8.38 9.45
N THR A 212 13.21 -7.48 10.03
CA THR A 212 11.80 -7.28 9.64
C THR A 212 11.63 -6.50 8.34
N THR A 213 12.50 -5.51 8.07
CA THR A 213 12.37 -4.62 6.90
C THR A 213 13.11 -5.11 5.66
N LEU A 214 14.19 -5.88 5.81
CA LEU A 214 14.99 -6.40 4.70
C LEU A 214 14.16 -7.21 3.68
N PRO A 215 13.28 -8.14 4.07
CA PRO A 215 12.50 -8.92 3.09
C PRO A 215 11.54 -8.06 2.28
N TYR A 216 10.92 -7.07 2.92
CA TYR A 216 10.04 -6.12 2.26
C TYR A 216 10.82 -5.23 1.27
N PHE A 217 11.97 -4.71 1.71
CA PHE A 217 12.85 -3.92 0.86
C PHE A 217 13.38 -4.71 -0.33
N ALA A 218 13.80 -5.97 -0.11
CA ALA A 218 14.25 -6.88 -1.16
C ALA A 218 13.13 -7.18 -2.16
N HIS A 219 11.91 -7.45 -1.68
CA HIS A 219 10.76 -7.68 -2.54
C HIS A 219 10.44 -6.46 -3.42
N ILE A 220 10.40 -5.25 -2.84
CA ILE A 220 10.16 -4.03 -3.62
C ILE A 220 11.29 -3.79 -4.64
N SER A 221 12.54 -3.96 -4.22
CA SER A 221 13.71 -3.75 -5.10
C SER A 221 13.70 -4.72 -6.27
N PHE A 222 13.39 -5.99 -6.02
CA PHE A 222 13.27 -7.02 -7.04
C PHE A 222 12.09 -6.73 -7.99
N GLN A 223 10.92 -6.39 -7.43
CA GLN A 223 9.74 -6.04 -8.21
C GLN A 223 10.01 -4.83 -9.11
N ARG A 224 10.66 -3.79 -8.59
CA ARG A 224 11.00 -2.59 -9.35
C ARG A 224 12.03 -2.86 -10.46
N SER A 225 12.97 -3.79 -10.23
CA SER A 225 14.02 -4.10 -11.20
C SER A 225 13.52 -4.99 -12.35
N LEU A 226 12.62 -5.95 -12.08
CA LEU A 226 12.21 -6.94 -13.07
C LEU A 226 10.82 -6.69 -13.67
N ASN A 227 9.90 -6.09 -12.90
CA ASN A 227 8.53 -5.83 -13.36
C ASN A 227 8.01 -4.50 -12.78
N PRO A 228 8.55 -3.36 -13.23
CA PRO A 228 8.15 -2.05 -12.73
C PRO A 228 6.68 -1.78 -13.10
N LEU A 229 5.89 -1.41 -12.11
CA LEU A 229 4.52 -0.93 -12.31
C LEU A 229 4.52 0.43 -13.01
N ASP A 230 3.44 0.77 -13.74
CA ASP A 230 3.34 2.02 -14.52
C ASP A 230 3.71 3.27 -13.71
N HIS A 231 3.40 3.29 -12.40
CA HIS A 231 3.72 4.44 -11.54
C HIS A 231 5.22 4.54 -11.18
N HIS A 232 5.95 3.42 -11.08
CA HIS A 232 7.40 3.44 -10.90
C HIS A 232 8.10 4.01 -12.13
N ILE A 233 7.64 3.60 -13.32
CA ILE A 233 8.17 4.09 -14.61
C ILE A 233 7.96 5.61 -14.74
N ILE A 234 6.75 6.09 -14.40
CA ILE A 234 6.43 7.52 -14.47
C ILE A 234 7.23 8.33 -13.45
N GLN A 235 7.48 7.78 -12.25
CA GLN A 235 8.34 8.41 -11.25
C GLN A 235 9.80 8.49 -11.72
N GLU A 236 10.33 7.45 -12.37
CA GLU A 236 11.68 7.45 -12.92
C GLU A 236 11.84 8.45 -14.06
N ILE A 237 10.89 8.49 -15.01
CA ILE A 237 10.92 9.45 -16.12
C ILE A 237 10.95 10.90 -15.60
N LYS A 238 10.17 11.19 -14.55
CA LYS A 238 10.13 12.51 -13.92
C LYS A 238 11.38 12.81 -13.09
N HIS A 239 11.95 11.82 -12.40
CA HIS A 239 13.17 11.98 -11.62
C HIS A 239 14.39 12.26 -12.51
N PHE A 240 14.52 11.53 -13.61
CA PHE A 240 15.59 11.73 -14.60
C PHE A 240 15.35 12.93 -15.53
N ARG A 241 14.26 13.69 -15.35
CA ARG A 241 13.88 14.83 -16.22
C ARG A 241 13.79 14.46 -17.70
N ILE A 242 13.51 13.19 -18.01
CA ILE A 242 13.43 12.68 -19.39
C ILE A 242 12.19 13.26 -20.09
N ASP A 243 11.18 13.68 -19.32
CA ASP A 243 10.04 14.47 -19.79
C ASP A 243 10.46 15.80 -20.45
N VAL A 244 11.55 16.40 -19.97
CA VAL A 244 12.09 17.67 -20.50
C VAL A 244 13.11 17.42 -21.62
N GLN A 245 13.88 16.33 -21.55
CA GLN A 245 14.89 15.99 -22.58
C GLN A 245 14.28 15.39 -23.86
N ASP A 246 13.18 14.65 -23.77
CA ASP A 246 12.54 13.99 -24.93
C ASP A 246 11.02 14.21 -24.95
N GLU A 247 10.65 15.44 -25.27
CA GLU A 247 9.25 15.90 -25.32
C GLU A 247 8.39 15.09 -26.31
N ARG A 248 9.01 14.53 -27.37
CA ARG A 248 8.32 13.68 -28.36
C ARG A 248 7.94 12.33 -27.77
N MET A 249 8.84 11.70 -27.02
CA MET A 249 8.56 10.45 -26.31
C MET A 249 7.45 10.66 -25.27
N TRP A 250 7.52 11.75 -24.51
CA TRP A 250 6.50 12.12 -23.53
C TRP A 250 5.11 12.33 -24.15
N THR A 251 5.05 13.05 -25.28
CA THR A 251 3.79 13.31 -26.01
C THR A 251 3.20 12.03 -26.61
N ARG A 252 4.05 11.09 -27.06
CA ARG A 252 3.62 9.78 -27.59
C ARG A 252 3.06 8.87 -26.50
N GLU A 253 3.70 8.78 -25.35
CA GLU A 253 3.18 7.96 -24.25
C GLU A 253 1.89 8.57 -23.66
N ARG A 254 1.80 9.90 -23.64
CA ARG A 254 0.56 10.63 -23.30
C ARG A 254 -0.60 10.30 -24.25
N SER A 255 -0.36 10.26 -25.56
CA SER A 255 -1.42 9.96 -26.54
C SER A 255 -1.89 8.51 -26.45
N LYS A 256 -0.97 7.54 -26.30
CA LYS A 256 -1.31 6.12 -26.04
C LYS A 256 -2.10 5.92 -24.75
N ALA A 257 -1.75 6.64 -23.68
CA ALA A 257 -2.47 6.59 -22.41
C ALA A 257 -3.93 7.08 -22.54
N ARG A 258 -4.17 8.05 -23.44
CA ARG A 258 -5.50 8.60 -23.74
C ARG A 258 -6.32 7.70 -24.66
N GLU A 259 -5.68 6.90 -25.52
CA GLU A 259 -6.37 5.95 -26.40
C GLU A 259 -6.91 4.72 -25.65
N LYS A 260 -6.27 4.33 -24.54
CA LYS A 260 -6.69 3.19 -23.71
C LYS A 260 -7.90 3.45 -22.80
N THR A 261 -8.45 4.66 -22.69
CA THR A 261 -9.63 4.94 -21.84
C THR A 261 -10.93 4.39 -22.44
N LYS A 262 -11.14 3.07 -22.33
CA LYS A 262 -12.39 2.36 -22.69
C LYS A 262 -13.35 2.16 -21.51
N ILE A 263 -13.29 2.97 -20.45
CA ILE A 263 -14.11 2.74 -19.25
C ILE A 263 -14.72 4.06 -18.79
N GLY A 264 -16.05 4.10 -18.66
CA GLY A 264 -16.82 5.26 -18.19
C GLY A 264 -18.10 5.51 -19.00
N PHE A 265 -18.84 6.56 -18.61
CA PHE A 265 -20.04 7.02 -19.31
C PHE A 265 -19.76 7.27 -20.81
N THR A 266 -18.61 7.87 -21.12
CA THR A 266 -18.14 8.13 -22.48
C THR A 266 -17.97 6.84 -23.29
N ALA A 267 -17.44 5.76 -22.69
CA ALA A 267 -17.28 4.47 -23.38
C ALA A 267 -18.62 3.76 -23.64
N ARG A 268 -19.59 3.90 -22.71
CA ARG A 268 -20.97 3.40 -22.90
C ARG A 268 -21.71 4.19 -23.98
N VAL A 269 -21.53 5.51 -24.02
CA VAL A 269 -22.08 6.38 -25.05
C VAL A 269 -21.45 6.05 -26.41
N ASP A 270 -20.13 5.87 -26.47
CA ASP A 270 -19.43 5.48 -27.70
C ASP A 270 -19.85 4.10 -28.22
N ALA A 271 -20.04 3.13 -27.33
CA ALA A 271 -20.59 1.82 -27.68
C ALA A 271 -22.01 1.92 -28.20
N LYS A 272 -22.84 2.79 -27.60
CA LYS A 272 -24.23 3.03 -28.03
C LYS A 272 -24.31 3.78 -29.36
N ILE A 273 -23.41 4.74 -29.61
CA ILE A 273 -23.25 5.43 -30.89
C ILE A 273 -22.83 4.43 -31.97
N ARG A 274 -21.86 3.55 -31.69
CA ARG A 274 -21.46 2.48 -32.64
C ARG A 274 -22.60 1.51 -32.94
N GLN A 275 -23.36 1.09 -31.94
CA GLN A 275 -24.56 0.27 -32.13
C GLN A 275 -25.61 0.99 -32.98
N LEU A 276 -25.88 2.27 -32.72
CA LEU A 276 -26.82 3.07 -33.49
C LEU A 276 -26.37 3.23 -34.94
N ARG A 277 -25.07 3.50 -35.16
CA ARG A 277 -24.47 3.61 -36.50
C ARG A 277 -24.55 2.30 -37.26
N GLY A 278 -24.29 1.16 -36.60
CA GLY A 278 -24.46 -0.17 -37.18
C GLY A 278 -25.91 -0.48 -37.55
N LYS A 279 -26.89 -0.11 -36.70
CA LYS A 279 -28.31 -0.24 -37.01
C LYS A 279 -28.73 0.63 -38.20
N LEU A 280 -28.22 1.86 -38.30
CA LEU A 280 -28.49 2.79 -39.39
C LEU A 280 -27.94 2.28 -40.71
N GLN A 281 -26.69 1.81 -40.74
CA GLN A 281 -26.10 1.20 -41.93
C GLN A 281 -26.85 -0.06 -42.37
N ARG A 282 -27.25 -0.93 -41.43
CA ARG A 282 -28.07 -2.10 -41.73
C ARG A 282 -29.44 -1.73 -42.31
N LYS A 283 -30.04 -0.65 -41.83
CA LYS A 283 -31.33 -0.15 -42.35
C LYS A 283 -31.17 0.43 -43.76
N HIS A 284 -30.07 1.15 -44.03
CA HIS A 284 -29.73 1.67 -45.35
C HIS A 284 -29.45 0.56 -46.37
N SER A 285 -28.73 -0.50 -45.97
CA SER A 285 -28.49 -1.66 -46.84
C SER A 285 -29.76 -2.44 -47.13
N ILE A 286 -30.68 -2.57 -46.16
CA ILE A 286 -31.98 -3.22 -46.40
C ILE A 286 -32.83 -2.38 -47.37
N LEU A 287 -32.83 -1.05 -47.21
CA LEU A 287 -33.55 -0.15 -48.12
C LEU A 287 -32.98 -0.18 -49.55
N SER A 288 -31.65 -0.25 -49.71
CA SER A 288 -31.05 -0.36 -51.05
C SER A 288 -31.35 -1.70 -51.72
N VAL A 289 -31.41 -2.79 -50.94
CA VAL A 289 -31.80 -4.13 -51.45
C VAL A 289 -33.28 -4.14 -51.86
N MET A 290 -34.17 -3.53 -51.08
CA MET A 290 -35.59 -3.40 -51.43
C MET A 290 -35.82 -2.49 -52.66
N SER A 291 -35.04 -1.43 -52.80
CA SER A 291 -35.04 -0.57 -54.00
C SER A 291 -34.50 -1.30 -55.23
N GLY A 292 -33.52 -2.19 -55.07
CA GLY A 292 -33.01 -3.03 -56.15
C GLY A 292 -34.03 -4.10 -56.59
N MET A 293 -34.76 -4.69 -55.65
CA MET A 293 -35.81 -5.69 -55.95
C MET A 293 -37.04 -5.09 -56.63
N SER A 294 -37.38 -3.83 -56.35
CA SER A 294 -38.49 -3.12 -57.02
C SER A 294 -38.13 -2.59 -58.42
N GLY A 295 -36.84 -2.40 -58.71
CA GLY A 295 -36.36 -2.08 -60.06
C GLY A 295 -36.35 -3.27 -61.02
N VAL A 296 -36.17 -4.49 -60.51
CA VAL A 296 -36.12 -5.73 -61.32
C VAL A 296 -37.51 -6.24 -61.72
N SER A 297 -38.56 -5.95 -60.94
CA SER A 297 -39.94 -6.31 -61.29
C SER A 297 -40.59 -5.39 -62.32
N ALA A 298 -40.03 -4.20 -62.58
CA ALA A 298 -40.55 -3.27 -63.57
C ALA A 298 -39.99 -3.48 -65.00
N SER A 299 -38.90 -4.24 -65.16
CA SER A 299 -38.24 -4.45 -66.46
C SER A 299 -38.62 -5.75 -67.17
N SER A 300 -39.55 -6.55 -66.65
CA SER A 300 -39.95 -7.84 -67.24
C SER A 300 -41.35 -7.86 -67.87
N SER A 301 -41.94 -6.70 -68.16
CA SER A 301 -43.33 -6.61 -68.65
C SER A 301 -43.53 -5.78 -69.93
N SER A 302 -42.48 -5.53 -70.72
CA SER A 302 -42.58 -4.66 -71.91
C SER A 302 -41.96 -5.19 -73.21
N ASP A 303 -41.78 -6.50 -73.40
CA ASP A 303 -41.29 -7.05 -74.68
C ASP A 303 -42.03 -8.34 -75.07
N THR A 304 -43.25 -8.24 -75.59
CA THR A 304 -43.85 -9.27 -76.47
C THR A 304 -45.14 -8.77 -77.11
N THR A 305 -45.07 -7.87 -78.10
CA THR A 305 -46.05 -7.85 -79.20
C THR A 305 -45.57 -7.02 -80.39
N SER A 306 -45.94 -7.49 -81.59
CA SER A 306 -45.75 -6.90 -82.93
C SER A 306 -44.42 -7.21 -83.63
N THR A 307 -44.46 -8.18 -84.55
CA THR A 307 -44.40 -7.91 -86.01
C THR A 307 -44.67 -9.19 -86.78
N THR A 308 -45.84 -9.25 -87.40
CA THR A 308 -46.27 -10.18 -88.45
C THR A 308 -46.21 -9.46 -89.81
N HIS A 309 -45.86 -10.20 -90.85
CA HIS A 309 -46.05 -9.93 -92.29
C HIS A 309 -45.30 -8.77 -92.94
N HIS A 310 -44.37 -9.08 -93.85
CA HIS A 310 -44.65 -9.11 -95.30
C HIS A 310 -43.43 -9.56 -96.12
N SER A 311 -43.73 -10.51 -97.04
CA SER A 311 -43.12 -10.71 -98.37
C SER A 311 -41.68 -11.23 -98.49
#